data_AF-A0A9D6R3W2-F1
#
_entry.id   AF-A0A9D6R3W2-F1
#
_cell.length_a   1.000
_cell.length_b   1.000
_cell.length_c   1.000
_cell.angle_alpha   90.00
_cell.angle_beta   90.00
_cell.angle_gamma   90.00
#
_symmetry.space_group_name_H-M   'P 1'
#
loop_
_entity.id
_entity.type
_entity.pdbx_description
1 polymer ?
#
loop_
_entity_poly.entity_id
_entity_poly.type
_entity_poly.pdbx_seq_one_letter_code
_entity_poly.pdbx_strand_id
1 'polypeptide(L)'
;MKVKDIRALGTEEIRAKLEDAREELFKLRFQYASGQLNDVSRLSNARRVIARLETVLRERELAAELLAAGAVSPQAEAGGAGESA
;
A
#
# COMPACT_ATOMS: atom_id res chain seq x y z
N MET A 1 -0.97 -6.17 9.22
CA MET A 1 -1.26 -6.46 7.80
C MET A 1 0.04 -6.52 7.00
N LYS A 2 0.25 -7.57 6.19
CA LYS A 2 1.44 -7.68 5.31
C LYS A 2 1.17 -6.97 3.99
N VAL A 3 2.21 -6.45 3.35
CA VAL A 3 2.11 -5.68 2.10
C VAL A 3 1.59 -6.55 0.95
N LYS A 4 1.94 -7.85 0.92
CA LYS A 4 1.45 -8.80 -0.09
C LYS A 4 -0.08 -8.88 -0.12
N ASP A 5 -0.69 -8.92 1.05
CA ASP A 5 -2.14 -9.00 1.19
C ASP A 5 -2.81 -7.70 0.72
N ILE A 6 -2.17 -6.54 0.93
CA ILE A 6 -2.68 -5.24 0.47
C ILE A 6 -2.64 -5.16 -1.06
N ARG A 7 -1.57 -5.65 -1.69
CA ARG A 7 -1.43 -5.63 -3.16
C ARG A 7 -2.45 -6.52 -3.86
N ALA A 8 -2.93 -7.56 -3.21
CA ALA A 8 -3.96 -8.46 -3.73
C ALA A 8 -5.38 -7.85 -3.72
N LEU A 9 -5.61 -6.76 -3.00
CA LEU A 9 -6.92 -6.10 -2.90
C LEU A 9 -7.20 -5.16 -4.07
N GLY A 10 -8.48 -4.93 -4.34
CA GLY A 10 -8.93 -3.91 -5.29
C GLY A 10 -8.59 -2.50 -4.82
N THR A 11 -8.43 -1.54 -5.74
CA THR A 11 -8.10 -0.14 -5.37
C THR A 11 -9.17 0.48 -4.46
N GLU A 12 -10.44 0.20 -4.75
CA GLU A 12 -11.57 0.67 -3.93
C GLU A 12 -11.60 0.00 -2.54
N GLU A 13 -11.25 -1.29 -2.45
CA GLU A 13 -11.14 -1.97 -1.16
C GLU A 13 -9.98 -1.43 -0.31
N ILE A 14 -8.86 -1.06 -0.94
CA ILE A 14 -7.74 -0.42 -0.25
C ILE A 14 -8.16 0.94 0.30
N ARG A 15 -8.94 1.72 -0.48
CA ARG A 15 -9.50 3.00 -0.02
C ARG A 15 -10.48 2.83 1.14
N ALA A 16 -11.39 1.86 1.07
CA ALA A 16 -12.30 1.55 2.17
C ALA A 16 -11.52 1.19 3.45
N LYS A 17 -10.54 0.28 3.35
CA LYS A 17 -9.69 -0.09 4.49
C LYS A 17 -8.85 1.05 5.04
N LEU A 18 -8.47 2.01 4.19
CA LEU A 18 -7.73 3.20 4.61
C LEU A 18 -8.61 4.08 5.50
N GLU A 19 -9.87 4.30 5.13
CA GLU A 19 -10.84 5.04 5.95
C GLU A 19 -11.12 4.33 7.27
N ASP A 20 -11.35 3.01 7.24
CA ASP A 20 -11.54 2.21 8.46
C ASP A 20 -10.34 2.33 9.42
N ALA A 21 -9.11 2.23 8.87
CA ALA A 21 -7.88 2.33 9.66
C ALA A 21 -7.67 3.75 10.23
N ARG A 22 -8.10 4.79 9.53
CA ARG A 22 -8.08 6.18 10.02
C ARG A 22 -9.07 6.38 11.16
N GLU A 23 -10.28 5.83 11.04
CA GLU A 23 -11.28 5.87 12.11
C GLU A 23 -10.81 5.11 13.36
N GLU A 24 -10.22 3.93 13.17
CA GLU A 24 -9.60 3.18 14.27
C GLU A 24 -8.49 3.99 14.95
N LEU A 25 -7.60 4.62 14.18
CA LEU A 25 -6.55 5.47 14.73
C LEU A 25 -7.13 6.65 15.53
N PHE A 26 -8.22 7.25 15.07
CA PHE A 26 -8.90 8.32 15.80
C PHE A 26 -9.44 7.84 17.15
N LYS A 27 -10.12 6.69 17.17
CA LYS A 27 -10.61 6.06 18.41
C LYS A 27 -9.47 5.73 19.37
N LEU A 28 -8.37 5.16 18.86
CA LEU A 28 -7.17 4.85 19.65
C LEU A 28 -6.51 6.11 20.24
N ARG A 29 -6.47 7.21 19.48
CA ARG A 29 -5.95 8.50 19.98
C ARG A 29 -6.83 9.05 21.09
N PHE A 30 -8.15 8.92 20.97
CA PHE A 30 -9.08 9.34 22.02
C PHE A 30 -8.90 8.51 23.29
N GLN A 31 -8.82 7.18 23.17
CA GLN A 31 -8.57 6.26 24.29
C GLN A 31 -7.19 6.50 24.95
N TYR A 32 -6.19 6.86 24.16
CA TYR A 32 -4.87 7.21 24.68
C TYR A 32 -4.90 8.52 25.46
N ALA A 33 -5.59 9.53 24.94
CA ALA A 33 -5.75 10.81 25.62
C ALA A 33 -6.58 10.68 26.92
N SER A 34 -7.56 9.78 26.96
CA SER A 34 -8.34 9.48 28.18
C SER A 34 -7.60 8.59 29.18
N GLY A 35 -6.41 8.09 28.85
CA GLY A 35 -5.63 7.20 29.71
C GLY A 35 -6.21 5.78 29.85
N GLN A 36 -7.20 5.42 29.03
CA GLN A 36 -7.88 4.11 29.05
C GLN A 36 -7.26 3.10 28.09
N LEU A 37 -6.24 3.50 27.32
CA LEU A 37 -5.59 2.63 26.35
C LEU A 37 -4.55 1.73 27.02
N ASN A 38 -4.87 0.44 27.12
CA ASN A 38 -3.99 -0.58 27.70
C ASN A 38 -2.76 -0.91 26.83
N ASP A 39 -2.87 -0.79 25.50
CA ASP A 39 -1.81 -1.15 24.56
C ASP A 39 -1.51 0.00 23.58
N VAL A 40 -0.46 0.75 23.88
CA VAL A 40 0.04 1.87 23.06
C VAL A 40 0.64 1.39 21.74
N SER A 41 1.03 0.12 21.63
CA SER A 41 1.58 -0.45 20.39
C SER A 41 0.55 -0.39 19.27
N ARG A 42 -0.75 -0.46 19.60
CA ARG A 42 -1.87 -0.36 18.64
C ARG A 42 -1.84 0.95 17.85
N LEU A 43 -1.49 2.07 18.48
CA LEU A 43 -1.31 3.35 17.77
C LEU A 43 -0.23 3.26 16.69
N SER A 44 0.92 2.67 17.04
CA SER A 44 2.03 2.53 16.09
C SER A 44 1.69 1.56 14.96
N ASN A 45 0.94 0.49 15.27
CA ASN A 45 0.49 -0.50 14.30
C ASN A 45 -0.54 0.10 13.34
N ALA A 46 -1.53 0.84 13.83
CA ALA A 46 -2.52 1.53 13.01
C ALA A 46 -1.86 2.53 12.05
N ARG A 47 -0.91 3.35 12.54
CA ARG A 47 -0.12 4.26 11.68
C ARG A 47 0.64 3.51 10.58
N ARG A 48 1.28 2.37 10.91
CA ARG A 48 1.99 1.54 9.93
C ARG A 48 1.05 0.91 8.90
N VAL A 49 -0.18 0.56 9.28
CA VAL A 49 -1.18 0.04 8.35
C VAL A 49 -1.59 1.12 7.36
N ILE A 50 -1.94 2.32 7.84
CA ILE A 50 -2.27 3.48 7.00
C ILE A 50 -1.14 3.76 6.00
N ALA A 51 0.09 3.90 6.48
CA ALA A 51 1.23 4.19 5.61
C ALA A 51 1.43 3.14 4.51
N ARG A 52 1.23 1.84 4.82
CA ARG A 52 1.33 0.76 3.82
C ARG A 52 0.22 0.82 2.78
N LEU A 53 -1.02 1.12 3.19
CA LEU A 53 -2.16 1.27 2.28
C LEU A 53 -1.94 2.45 1.33
N GLU A 54 -1.52 3.61 1.86
CA GLU A 54 -1.23 4.81 1.07
C GLU A 54 -0.05 4.59 0.11
N THR A 55 1.00 3.90 0.55
CA THR A 55 2.13 3.56 -0.32
C THR A 55 1.69 2.72 -1.51
N VAL A 56 0.86 1.69 -1.31
CA VAL A 56 0.39 0.84 -2.41
C VAL A 56 -0.55 1.60 -3.37
N LEU A 57 -1.40 2.49 -2.86
CA LEU A 57 -2.20 3.39 -3.71
C LEU A 57 -1.28 4.27 -4.56
N ARG A 58 -0.24 4.86 -3.95
CA ARG A 58 0.71 5.71 -4.66
C ARG A 58 1.54 4.94 -5.70
N GLU A 59 1.97 3.71 -5.38
CA GLU A 59 2.64 2.81 -6.33
C GLU A 59 1.77 2.58 -7.58
N ARG A 60 0.46 2.38 -7.40
CA ARG A 60 -0.49 2.20 -8.52
C ARG A 60 -0.69 3.47 -9.33
N GLU A 61 -0.82 4.62 -8.67
CA GLU A 61 -0.93 5.93 -9.34
C GLU A 61 0.32 6.22 -10.18
N LEU A 62 1.51 6.03 -9.62
CA LEU A 62 2.77 6.23 -10.32
C LEU A 62 2.92 5.28 -11.51
N ALA A 63 2.52 4.01 -11.37
CA ALA A 63 2.53 3.07 -12.48
C ALA A 63 1.59 3.51 -13.61
N ALA A 64 0.40 4.01 -13.29
CA ALA A 64 -0.54 4.55 -14.27
C ALA A 64 -0.01 5.83 -14.94
N GLU A 65 0.63 6.71 -14.17
CA GLU A 65 1.25 7.94 -14.67
C GLU A 65 2.44 7.66 -15.59
N LEU A 66 3.31 6.69 -15.24
CA LEU A 66 4.41 6.23 -16.09
C LEU A 66 3.92 5.61 -17.41
N LEU A 67 2.82 4.85 -17.37
CA LEU A 67 2.18 4.31 -18.57
C LEU A 67 1.58 5.44 -19.44
N ALA A 68 0.98 6.45 -18.83
CA ALA A 68 0.40 7.61 -19.54
C ALA A 68 1.48 8.55 -20.11
N ALA A 69 2.63 8.66 -19.46
CA ALA A 69 3.73 9.54 -19.84
C ALA A 69 4.61 8.99 -21.00
N GLY A 70 4.33 7.80 -21.54
CA GLY A 70 5.07 7.24 -22.67
C GLY A 70 6.56 6.96 -22.40
N ALA A 71 6.99 6.95 -21.13
CA ALA A 71 8.38 6.83 -20.72
C ALA A 71 8.83 5.39 -20.43
N VAL A 72 8.21 4.40 -21.08
CA VAL A 72 8.72 3.03 -21.12
C VAL A 72 8.92 2.66 -22.58
N SER A 73 10.09 2.99 -23.11
CA SER A 73 10.64 2.21 -24.22
C SER A 73 10.77 0.77 -23.71
N PRO A 74 10.14 -0.23 -24.34
CA PRO A 74 10.45 -1.61 -24.06
C PRO A 74 11.85 -1.83 -24.63
N GLN A 75 12.89 -1.63 -23.82
CA GLN A 75 14.21 -2.14 -24.17
C GLN A 75 14.12 -3.66 -24.14
N ALA A 76 13.82 -4.18 -25.32
CA ALA A 76 14.40 -5.37 -25.91
C ALA A 76 15.54 -5.99 -25.09
N GLU A 77 15.24 -7.11 -24.46
CA GLU A 77 16.14 -8.27 -24.46
C GLU A 77 15.31 -9.45 -25.00
N ALA A 78 14.96 -9.32 -26.28
CA ALA A 78 14.67 -10.46 -27.13
C ALA A 78 15.94 -10.76 -27.93
N GLY A 79 16.86 -11.51 -27.32
CA GLY A 79 17.78 -12.40 -28.03
C GLY A 79 17.47 -13.81 -27.50
N GLY A 80 17.02 -14.80 -28.26
CA GLY A 80 17.24 -15.05 -29.67
C GLY A 80 18.36 -16.08 -29.80
N ALA A 81 17.97 -17.28 -30.27
CA ALA A 81 18.79 -18.45 -30.58
C ALA A 81 19.38 -19.18 -29.36
N GLY A 82 19.18 -20.48 -29.15
CA GLY A 82 19.18 -21.53 -30.16
C GLY A 82 20.59 -22.09 -30.31
N GLU A 83 21.15 -22.65 -29.24
CA GLU A 83 22.38 -23.44 -29.33
C GLU A 83 21.98 -24.91 -29.46
N SER A 84 21.74 -25.30 -30.71
CA SER A 84 21.79 -26.68 -31.16
C SER A 84 23.12 -26.87 -31.90
N ALA A 85 24.03 -27.63 -31.30
CA ALA A 85 25.13 -28.31 -31.97
C ALA A 85 25.50 -29.56 -31.16
#